data_AF-A0A4U9W7X6-F1
#
_entry.id   AF-A0A4U9W7X6-F1
#
_cell.length_a   1.000
_cell.length_b   1.000
_cell.length_c   1.000
_cell.angle_alpha   90.00
_cell.angle_beta   90.00
_cell.angle_gamma   90.00
#
_symmetry.space_group_name_H-M   'P 1'
#
loop_
_entity.id
_entity.type
_entity.pdbx_description
1 polymer ?
#
loop_
_entity_poly.entity_id
_entity_poly.type
_entity_poly.pdbx_seq_one_letter_code
_entity_poly.pdbx_strand_id
1 'polypeptide(L)'
;MKLELAIKLDDKALDGSAYTSLGALYYQVPGWPIGFGDDKQAERLLKQALQINPTGIDPNYFYGDFLIDQGHKAQGKLYLQKALAAPARPGRELADKGRHQDIQQRLDKL
;
A
#
# COMPACT_ATOMS: atom_id res chain seq x y z
N MET A 1 9.80 -0.95 -16.24
CA MET A 1 9.48 -2.13 -17.09
C MET A 1 9.28 -3.46 -16.35
N LYS A 2 9.89 -3.76 -15.17
CA LYS A 2 9.70 -5.09 -14.55
C LYS A 2 8.40 -5.29 -13.74
N LEU A 3 7.80 -4.26 -13.15
CA LEU A 3 6.58 -4.40 -12.33
C LEU A 3 5.29 -4.48 -13.16
N GLU A 4 5.18 -3.73 -14.26
CA GLU A 4 3.99 -3.77 -15.15
C GLU A 4 3.80 -5.15 -15.80
N LEU A 5 4.88 -5.89 -16.02
CA LEU A 5 4.87 -7.25 -16.56
C LEU A 5 4.39 -8.30 -15.54
N ALA A 6 4.53 -8.06 -14.23
CA ALA A 6 4.08 -8.99 -13.19
C ALA A 6 2.55 -9.12 -13.14
N ILE A 7 1.82 -8.08 -13.56
CA ILE A 7 0.34 -8.08 -13.64
C ILE A 7 -0.17 -9.09 -14.70
N LYS A 8 0.63 -9.45 -15.70
CA LYS A 8 0.17 -10.31 -16.82
C LYS A 8 0.15 -11.81 -16.53
N LEU A 9 0.76 -12.28 -15.44
CA LEU A 9 0.95 -13.72 -15.18
C LEU A 9 -0.04 -14.29 -14.17
N ASP A 10 -0.41 -13.54 -13.14
CA ASP A 10 -1.50 -13.86 -12.20
C ASP A 10 -1.82 -12.57 -11.42
N ASP A 11 -2.93 -11.94 -11.75
CA ASP A 11 -3.33 -10.65 -11.18
C ASP A 11 -3.76 -10.74 -9.71
N LYS A 12 -3.94 -11.96 -9.18
CA LYS A 12 -4.28 -12.21 -7.78
C LYS A 12 -3.15 -12.89 -7.01
N ALA A 13 -2.09 -13.35 -7.68
CA ALA A 13 -0.93 -13.92 -7.01
C ALA A 13 -0.41 -12.97 -5.93
N LEU A 14 -0.13 -13.53 -4.76
CA LEU A 14 0.39 -12.81 -3.59
C LEU A 14 -0.56 -11.68 -3.11
N ASP A 15 -1.87 -11.93 -3.13
CA ASP A 15 -2.92 -11.08 -2.52
C ASP A 15 -2.86 -9.60 -2.93
N GLY A 16 -2.66 -9.33 -4.22
CA GLY A 16 -2.63 -7.95 -4.76
C GLY A 16 -1.34 -7.18 -4.43
N SER A 17 -0.28 -7.86 -3.98
CA SER A 17 1.01 -7.22 -3.65
C SER A 17 1.67 -6.50 -4.83
N ALA A 18 1.46 -6.95 -6.07
CA ALA A 18 1.95 -6.27 -7.27
C ALA A 18 1.32 -4.88 -7.43
N TYR A 19 0.00 -4.79 -7.27
CA TYR A 19 -0.73 -3.52 -7.29
C TYR A 19 -0.33 -2.61 -6.13
N THR A 20 -0.13 -3.18 -4.94
CA THR A 20 0.31 -2.45 -3.76
C THR A 20 1.69 -1.81 -3.97
N SER A 21 2.65 -2.61 -4.46
CA SER A 21 4.03 -2.15 -4.69
C SER A 21 4.11 -1.10 -5.80
N LEU A 22 3.35 -1.28 -6.88
CA LEU A 22 3.25 -0.29 -7.95
C LEU A 22 2.60 1.00 -7.44
N GLY A 23 1.46 0.90 -6.75
CA GLY A 23 0.77 2.05 -6.18
C GLY A 23 1.67 2.87 -5.26
N ALA A 24 2.43 2.20 -4.38
CA ALA A 24 3.42 2.83 -3.51
C ALA A 24 4.50 3.59 -4.30
N LEU A 25 5.05 2.97 -5.35
CA LEU A 25 6.05 3.60 -6.21
C LEU A 25 5.52 4.89 -6.86
N TYR A 26 4.25 4.90 -7.29
CA TYR A 26 3.65 6.04 -7.97
C TYR A 26 3.41 7.26 -7.06
N TYR A 27 3.23 7.12 -5.74
CA TYR A 27 3.06 8.30 -4.85
C TYR A 27 4.31 8.65 -4.05
N GLN A 28 5.25 7.71 -3.86
CA GLN A 28 6.46 7.96 -3.06
C GLN A 28 7.62 8.56 -3.88
N VAL A 29 7.57 8.50 -5.21
CA VAL A 29 8.64 9.04 -6.08
C VAL A 29 8.26 10.43 -6.62
N PRO A 30 9.08 11.47 -6.42
CA PRO A 30 8.79 12.81 -6.94
C PRO A 30 8.74 12.81 -8.46
N GLY A 31 7.68 13.43 -9.03
CA GLY A 31 7.34 13.40 -10.46
C GLY A 31 8.28 14.11 -11.45
N TRP A 32 9.32 14.81 -11.00
CA TRP A 32 10.21 15.61 -11.87
C TRP A 32 11.70 15.41 -11.52
N PRO A 33 12.64 15.42 -12.51
CA PRO A 33 12.45 15.51 -13.96
C PRO A 33 12.23 14.16 -14.65
N ILE A 34 12.49 13.06 -13.95
CA ILE A 34 12.25 11.68 -14.41
C ILE A 34 11.63 10.93 -13.22
N GLY A 35 10.40 11.31 -12.89
CA GLY A 35 9.68 10.76 -11.74
C GLY A 35 8.52 9.89 -12.17
N PHE A 36 8.41 8.70 -11.59
CA PHE A 36 7.21 7.87 -11.72
C PHE A 36 6.02 8.41 -10.90
N GLY A 37 6.07 9.66 -10.43
CA GLY A 37 5.05 10.27 -9.58
C GLY A 37 3.73 10.53 -10.33
N ASP A 38 2.67 9.78 -10.00
CA ASP A 38 1.31 10.01 -10.50
C ASP A 38 0.30 9.56 -9.44
N ASP A 39 -0.20 10.51 -8.65
CA ASP A 39 -1.15 10.25 -7.56
C ASP A 39 -2.46 9.61 -8.04
N LYS A 40 -2.89 9.89 -9.28
CA LYS A 40 -4.11 9.28 -9.83
C LYS A 40 -3.88 7.80 -10.13
N GLN A 41 -2.72 7.46 -10.67
CA GLN A 41 -2.36 6.07 -10.90
C GLN A 41 -2.10 5.34 -9.58
N ALA A 42 -1.43 6.00 -8.62
CA ALA A 42 -1.26 5.47 -7.27
C ALA A 42 -2.60 5.12 -6.64
N GLU A 43 -3.55 6.05 -6.63
CA GLU A 43 -4.88 5.82 -6.06
C GLU A 43 -5.59 4.64 -6.73
N ARG A 44 -5.59 4.58 -8.06
CA ARG A 44 -6.21 3.49 -8.83
C ARG A 44 -5.63 2.13 -8.44
N LEU A 45 -4.31 2.03 -8.40
CA LEU A 45 -3.61 0.77 -8.11
C LEU A 45 -3.80 0.34 -6.65
N LEU A 46 -3.74 1.28 -5.70
CA LEU A 46 -3.96 1.00 -4.28
C LEU A 46 -5.41 0.59 -4.01
N LYS A 47 -6.40 1.23 -4.64
CA LYS A 47 -7.80 0.79 -4.56
C LYS A 47 -8.00 -0.60 -5.15
N GLN A 48 -7.32 -0.93 -6.25
CA GLN A 48 -7.37 -2.27 -6.83
C GLN A 48 -6.74 -3.32 -5.89
N ALA A 49 -5.62 -3.01 -5.23
CA ALA A 49 -5.04 -3.87 -4.21
C ALA A 49 -6.00 -4.10 -3.03
N LEU A 50 -6.72 -3.06 -2.59
CA LEU A 50 -7.74 -3.18 -1.54
C LEU A 50 -8.95 -4.01 -1.98
N GLN A 51 -9.35 -3.96 -3.25
CA GLN A 51 -10.42 -4.82 -3.75
C GLN A 51 -10.03 -6.30 -3.72
N ILE A 52 -8.76 -6.61 -3.99
CA ILE A 52 -8.23 -7.98 -3.97
C ILE A 52 -8.06 -8.47 -2.53
N ASN A 53 -7.49 -7.65 -1.65
CA ASN A 53 -7.23 -8.00 -0.26
C ASN A 53 -7.68 -6.88 0.70
N PRO A 54 -8.99 -6.79 0.99
CA PRO A 54 -9.57 -5.68 1.76
C PRO A 54 -9.16 -5.68 3.23
N THR A 55 -8.70 -6.81 3.75
CA THR A 55 -8.28 -6.99 5.15
C THR A 55 -6.76 -7.13 5.28
N GLY A 56 -6.01 -7.00 4.19
CA GLY A 56 -4.56 -7.23 4.17
C GLY A 56 -3.77 -6.08 4.78
N ILE A 57 -2.65 -6.42 5.41
CA ILE A 57 -1.75 -5.44 6.05
C ILE A 57 -1.18 -4.43 5.03
N ASP A 58 -0.63 -4.91 3.91
CA ASP A 58 0.05 -4.04 2.95
C ASP A 58 -0.94 -3.11 2.20
N PRO A 59 -2.04 -3.59 1.58
CA PRO A 59 -2.98 -2.70 0.88
C PRO A 59 -3.59 -1.62 1.77
N ASN A 60 -3.95 -1.97 3.02
CA ASN A 60 -4.50 -1.01 3.97
C ASN A 60 -3.42 -0.02 4.46
N TYR A 61 -2.19 -0.47 4.69
CA TYR A 61 -1.09 0.42 5.06
C TYR A 61 -0.82 1.45 3.96
N PHE A 62 -0.53 1.00 2.75
CA PHE A 62 -0.12 1.90 1.66
C PHE A 62 -1.27 2.82 1.20
N TYR A 63 -2.52 2.36 1.21
CA TYR A 63 -3.63 3.27 0.93
C TYR A 63 -3.86 4.29 2.05
N GLY A 64 -3.71 3.87 3.32
CA GLY A 64 -3.78 4.78 4.46
C GLY A 64 -2.68 5.84 4.42
N ASP A 65 -1.45 5.41 4.12
CA ASP A 65 -0.28 6.25 3.95
C ASP A 65 -0.48 7.28 2.81
N PHE A 66 -0.92 6.81 1.63
CA PHE A 66 -1.30 7.64 0.50
C PHE A 66 -2.35 8.70 0.87
N LEU A 67 -3.45 8.30 1.53
CA LEU A 67 -4.49 9.24 1.95
C LEU A 67 -3.95 10.34 2.86
N ILE A 68 -3.02 10.01 3.76
CA ILE A 68 -2.38 11.00 4.65
C ILE A 68 -1.53 11.98 3.85
N ASP A 69 -0.75 11.50 2.87
CA ASP A 69 0.06 12.35 1.99
C ASP A 69 -0.82 13.29 1.15
N GLN A 70 -2.01 12.84 0.75
CA GLN A 70 -3.01 13.64 0.05
C GLN A 70 -3.82 14.57 0.98
N GLY A 71 -3.50 14.62 2.28
CA GLY A 71 -4.16 15.49 3.26
C GLY A 71 -5.41 14.91 3.91
N HIS A 72 -5.86 13.71 3.52
CA HIS A 72 -7.01 13.01 4.09
C HIS A 72 -6.64 12.23 5.37
N LYS A 73 -6.04 12.92 6.35
CA LYS A 73 -5.48 12.31 7.58
C LYS A 73 -6.47 11.40 8.32
N ALA A 74 -7.72 11.85 8.51
CA ALA A 74 -8.73 11.09 9.25
C ALA A 74 -9.04 9.75 8.56
N GLN A 75 -9.23 9.78 7.24
CA GLN A 75 -9.50 8.57 6.46
C GLN A 75 -8.28 7.65 6.44
N GLY A 76 -7.08 8.21 6.24
CA GLY A 76 -5.85 7.43 6.24
C GLY A 76 -5.60 6.73 7.57
N LYS A 77 -5.86 7.39 8.70
CA LYS A 77 -5.81 6.77 10.04
C LYS A 77 -6.69 5.53 10.15
N LEU A 78 -7.90 5.55 9.61
CA LEU A 78 -8.81 4.40 9.63
C LEU A 78 -8.23 3.20 8.88
N TYR A 79 -7.58 3.44 7.74
CA TYR A 79 -6.93 2.38 6.97
C TYR A 79 -5.67 1.85 7.67
N LEU A 80 -4.87 2.71 8.31
CA LEU A 80 -3.74 2.26 9.13
C LEU A 80 -4.20 1.39 10.31
N GLN A 81 -5.32 1.74 10.96
CA GLN A 81 -5.91 0.91 12.02
C GLN A 81 -6.40 -0.43 11.50
N LYS A 82 -6.99 -0.48 10.29
CA LYS A 82 -7.33 -1.75 9.63
C LYS A 82 -6.10 -2.60 9.34
N ALA A 83 -4.99 -1.98 8.93
CA ALA A 83 -3.73 -2.68 8.69
C ALA A 83 -3.16 -3.31 9.97
N LEU A 84 -3.25 -2.63 11.13
CA LEU A 84 -2.87 -3.21 12.44
C LEU A 84 -3.75 -4.39 12.86
N ALA A 85 -5.02 -4.38 12.46
CA ALA A 85 -5.97 -5.45 12.77
C ALA A 85 -5.98 -6.57 11.73
N ALA A 86 -5.08 -6.53 10.74
CA ALA A 86 -5.02 -7.53 9.68
C ALA A 86 -4.66 -8.91 10.25
N PRO A 87 -5.23 -10.00 9.69
CA PRO A 87 -4.86 -11.35 10.09
C PRO A 87 -3.37 -11.62 9.81
N ALA A 88 -2.72 -12.37 10.69
CA ALA A 88 -1.34 -12.81 10.50
C ALA A 88 -1.22 -13.62 9.20
N ARG A 89 -0.09 -13.44 8.50
CA ARG A 89 0.22 -14.21 7.28
C ARG A 89 1.26 -15.29 7.61
N PRO A 90 0.88 -16.58 7.72
CA PRO A 90 1.84 -17.64 8.04
C PRO A 90 3.01 -17.66 7.06
N GLY A 91 4.23 -17.76 7.58
CA GLY A 91 5.48 -17.70 6.78
C GLY A 91 5.93 -16.28 6.40
N ARG A 92 5.26 -15.24 6.89
CA ARG A 92 5.59 -13.81 6.66
C ARG A 92 5.74 -13.02 7.96
N GLU A 93 5.92 -13.69 9.10
CA GLU A 93 5.88 -13.10 10.44
C GLU A 93 6.91 -11.98 10.62
N LEU A 94 8.11 -12.14 10.08
CA LEU A 94 9.15 -11.09 10.13
C LEU A 94 8.75 -9.85 9.32
N ALA A 95 8.16 -10.04 8.14
CA ALA A 95 7.69 -8.95 7.31
C ALA A 95 6.48 -8.23 7.95
N ASP A 96 5.55 -8.99 8.53
CA ASP A 96 4.39 -8.45 9.24
C ASP A 96 4.83 -7.63 10.47
N LYS A 97 5.82 -8.11 11.22
CA LYS A 97 6.40 -7.36 12.34
C LYS A 97 6.98 -6.03 11.89
N GLY A 98 7.78 -6.03 10.82
CA GLY A 98 8.34 -4.79 10.25
C GLY A 98 7.23 -3.83 9.83
N ARG A 99 6.21 -4.33 9.13
CA ARG A 99 5.08 -3.52 8.69
C ARG A 99 4.25 -2.96 9.84
N HIS A 100 4.02 -3.72 10.92
CA HIS A 100 3.36 -3.21 12.12
C HIS A 100 4.14 -2.06 12.77
N GLN A 101 5.48 -2.13 12.76
CA GLN A 101 6.31 -1.03 13.23
C GLN A 101 6.18 0.20 12.34
N ASP A 102 6.18 0.04 11.01
CA ASP A 102 5.95 1.15 10.07
C ASP A 102 4.58 1.81 10.30
N ILE A 103 3.53 1.00 10.46
CA ILE A 103 2.17 1.49 10.71
C ILE A 103 2.13 2.31 12.00
N GLN A 104 2.71 1.79 13.09
CA GLN A 104 2.73 2.49 14.37
C GLN A 104 3.48 3.81 14.27
N GLN A 105 4.66 3.82 13.63
CA GLN A 105 5.43 5.05 13.41
C GLN A 105 4.65 6.07 12.57
N ARG A 106 3.90 5.62 11.56
CA ARG A 106 3.07 6.52 10.73
C ARG A 106 1.91 7.10 11.54
N LEU A 107 1.27 6.29 12.39
CA LEU A 107 0.21 6.74 13.29
C LEU A 107 0.71 7.75 14.33
N ASP A 108 1.93 7.56 14.86
CA ASP A 108 2.53 8.46 15.86
C ASP A 108 2.90 9.83 15.27
N LYS A 109 3.04 9.93 13.94
CA LYS A 109 3.39 11.17 13.20
C LYS A 109 2.17 11.96 12.70
N LEU A 110 0.95 11.44 12.87
CA LEU A 110 -0.29 12.07 12.37
C LEU A 110 -0.64 13.38 13.08
#